data_AF-A0A925NV73-F1
#
_entry.id   AF-A0A925NV73-F1
#
_cell.length_a   1.000
_cell.length_b   1.000
_cell.length_c   1.000
_cell.angle_alpha   90.00
_cell.angle_beta   90.00
_cell.angle_gamma   90.00
#
_symmetry.space_group_name_H-M   'P 1'
#
loop_
_entity.id
_entity.type
_entity.pdbx_description
1 polymer ?
#
loop_
_entity_poly.entity_id
_entity_poly.type
_entity_poly.pdbx_seq_one_letter_code
_entity_poly.pdbx_strand_id
1 'polypeptide(L)' 'HESHFAVAGYFYYFGHYYAARTIPVLPDADRDFYRNHLALILMKLQERDGSWWDYPLYNYHQQYGTAFALMSLHQCRR' A
#
# COMPACT_ATOMS: atom_id res chain seq x y z
N HIS A 1 1.89 11.20 -20.40
CA HIS A 1 3.00 10.88 -19.48
C HIS A 1 3.84 12.13 -19.24
N GLU A 2 3.23 13.20 -18.72
CA GLU A 2 3.96 14.35 -18.21
C GLU A 2 3.25 14.81 -16.94
N SER A 3 3.93 14.62 -15.81
CA SER A 3 3.73 15.42 -14.63
C SER A 3 5.01 15.38 -13.83
N HIS A 4 5.51 16.56 -13.47
CA HIS A 4 6.73 16.82 -12.70
C HIS A 4 6.66 16.34 -11.23
N PHE A 5 6.15 15.13 -10.98
CA PHE A 5 6.03 14.58 -9.63
C PHE A 5 6.57 13.15 -9.58
N ALA A 6 7.61 13.01 -8.75
CA ALA A 6 8.26 11.77 -8.40
C ALA A 6 7.26 10.79 -7.78
N VAL A 7 7.31 9.53 -8.21
CA VAL A 7 6.36 8.45 -7.89
C VAL A 7 4.97 8.74 -8.43
N ALA A 8 4.79 8.45 -9.71
CA ALA A 8 3.49 8.56 -10.33
C ALA A 8 2.46 7.68 -9.58
N GLY A 9 1.27 8.25 -9.35
CA GLY A 9 0.25 7.70 -8.44
C GLY A 9 0.04 6.20 -8.57
N TYR A 10 0.11 5.66 -9.79
CA TYR A 10 0.01 4.23 -10.09
C TYR A 10 1.05 3.30 -9.42
N PHE A 11 2.08 3.84 -8.76
CA PHE A 11 3.04 3.07 -7.96
C PHE A 11 2.82 3.20 -6.45
N TYR A 12 1.79 3.90 -5.97
CA TYR A 12 1.59 4.10 -4.55
C TYR A 12 1.42 2.77 -3.81
N TYR A 13 0.44 1.95 -4.22
CA TYR A 13 0.23 0.64 -3.60
C TYR A 13 1.36 -0.36 -3.89
N PHE A 14 2.03 -0.23 -5.03
CA PHE A 14 3.25 -0.98 -5.34
C PHE A 14 4.31 -0.77 -4.25
N GLY A 15 4.62 0.50 -3.96
CA GLY A 15 5.62 0.87 -2.98
C GLY A 15 5.27 0.35 -1.59
N HIS A 16 4.01 0.48 -1.18
CA HIS A 16 3.53 0.00 0.11
C HIS A 16 3.63 -1.52 0.23
N TYR A 17 3.37 -2.26 -0.85
CA TYR A 17 3.55 -3.71 -0.84
C TYR A 17 5.00 -4.13 -0.67
N TYR A 18 5.93 -3.52 -1.40
CA TYR A 18 7.34 -3.85 -1.23
C TYR A 18 7.88 -3.38 0.12
N ALA A 19 7.38 -2.27 0.67
CA ALA A 19 7.66 -1.87 2.04
C ALA A 19 7.15 -2.92 3.06
N ALA A 20 5.95 -3.47 2.87
CA ALA A 20 5.43 -4.55 3.71
C ALA A 20 6.34 -5.79 3.68
N ARG A 21 6.87 -6.13 2.49
CA ARG A 21 7.76 -7.29 2.31
C ARG A 21 9.15 -7.12 2.91
N THR A 22 9.59 -5.89 3.20
CA THR A 22 10.88 -5.65 3.86
C THR A 22 10.78 -5.61 5.38
N ILE A 23 9.57 -5.49 5.96
CA ILE A 23 9.38 -5.52 7.42
C ILE A 23 10.06 -6.73 8.09
N PRO A 24 9.96 -7.97 7.55
CA PRO A 24 10.60 -9.13 8.19
C PRO A 24 12.13 -9.06 8.27
N VAL A 25 12.80 -8.22 7.47
CA VAL A 25 14.26 -8.06 7.53
C VAL A 25 14.71 -6.96 8.49
N LEU A 26 13.78 -6.21 9.08
CA LEU A 26 14.08 -5.21 10.10
C LEU A 26 14.47 -5.88 11.43
N PRO A 27 15.16 -5.15 12.34
CA PRO A 27 15.33 -5.58 13.72
C PRO A 27 13.99 -5.91 14.39
N ASP A 28 13.93 -6.95 15.22
CA ASP A 28 12.69 -7.43 15.85
C ASP A 28 11.94 -6.32 16.60
N ALA A 29 12.68 -5.42 17.27
CA ALA A 29 12.14 -4.30 18.02
C ALA A 29 11.34 -3.31 17.15
N ASP A 30 11.65 -3.21 15.86
CA ASP A 30 11.05 -2.23 14.95
C ASP A 30 9.86 -2.80 14.16
N ARG A 31 9.80 -4.13 14.01
CA ARG A 31 8.83 -4.79 13.10
C ARG A 31 7.40 -4.42 13.44
N ASP A 32 7.01 -4.53 14.71
CA ASP A 32 5.63 -4.27 15.13
C ASP A 32 5.23 -2.82 14.94
N PHE A 33 6.14 -1.87 15.16
CA PHE A 33 5.90 -0.46 14.88
C PHE A 33 5.56 -0.26 13.41
N TYR A 34 6.43 -0.75 12.50
CA TYR A 34 6.23 -0.57 11.07
C TYR A 34 5.03 -1.34 10.51
N ARG A 35 4.71 -2.54 11.04
CA ARG A 35 3.47 -3.25 10.69
C ARG A 35 2.23 -2.43 10.99
N ASN A 36 2.13 -1.96 12.23
CA ASN A 36 0.98 -1.19 12.70
C ASN A 36 0.88 0.14 11.96
N HIS A 37 2.02 0.81 11.73
CA HIS A 37 2.06 2.08 11.01
C HIS A 37 1.60 1.92 9.56
N LEU A 38 2.13 0.92 8.85
CA LEU A 38 1.74 0.64 7.46
C LEU A 38 0.27 0.25 7.35
N ALA A 39 -0.22 -0.62 8.26
CA ALA A 39 -1.62 -0.99 8.29
C ALA A 39 -2.54 0.22 8.50
N LEU A 40 -2.18 1.13 9.42
CA LEU A 40 -2.95 2.35 9.67
C LEU A 40 -3.01 3.26 8.44
N ILE A 41 -1.91 3.42 7.70
CA ILE A 41 -1.88 4.20 6.45
C ILE A 41 -2.87 3.62 5.45
N LEU A 42 -2.78 2.32 5.17
CA LEU A 42 -3.64 1.67 4.18
C LEU A 42 -5.11 1.68 4.62
N MET A 43 -5.42 1.37 5.88
CA MET A 43 -6.80 1.40 6.39
C MET A 43 -7.47 2.77 6.24
N LYS A 44 -6.72 3.87 6.38
CA LYS A 44 -7.26 5.23 6.21
C LYS A 44 -7.61 5.59 4.76
N LEU A 45 -7.05 4.87 3.80
CA LEU A 45 -7.23 5.10 2.37
C LEU A 45 -8.24 4.14 1.74
N GLN A 46 -8.88 3.29 2.56
CA GLN A 46 -9.91 2.39 2.06
C GLN A 46 -11.13 3.18 1.61
N GLU A 47 -11.59 2.90 0.39
CA GLU A 47 -12.82 3.47 -0.12
C GLU A 47 -14.06 2.86 0.56
N ARG A 48 -15.20 3.53 0.40
CA ARG A 48 -16.47 3.07 1.00
C ARG A 48 -16.92 1.69 0.50
N ASP A 49 -16.52 1.32 -0.72
CA ASP A 49 -16.79 0.00 -1.31
C ASP A 49 -15.76 -1.07 -0.91
N GLY A 50 -14.78 -0.70 -0.08
CA GLY A 50 -13.73 -1.56 0.41
C GLY A 50 -12.50 -1.64 -0.51
N SER A 51 -12.51 -0.94 -1.65
CA SER A 51 -11.40 -0.92 -2.60
C SER A 51 -10.29 0.06 -2.22
N TRP A 52 -9.16 -0.04 -2.93
CA TRP A 52 -8.05 0.90 -2.87
C TRP A 52 -7.60 1.26 -4.28
N TRP A 53 -7.45 2.55 -4.53
CA TRP A 53 -6.96 3.09 -5.80
C TRP A 53 -6.49 4.53 -5.61
N ASP A 54 -5.63 4.99 -6.51
CA ASP A 54 -4.85 6.23 -6.37
C ASP A 54 -4.92 7.12 -7.62
N TYR A 55 -5.56 6.65 -8.70
CA TYR A 55 -5.61 7.37 -9.96
C TYR A 55 -6.89 7.09 -10.77
N PRO A 56 -7.70 8.12 -11.10
CA PRO A 56 -9.03 7.93 -11.67
C PRO A 56 -9.07 7.78 -13.20
N LEU A 57 -7.94 7.93 -13.90
CA LEU A 57 -7.91 7.98 -15.37
C LEU A 57 -8.08 6.60 -16.05
N TYR A 58 -7.85 5.49 -15.33
CA TYR A 58 -7.99 4.14 -15.89
C TYR A 58 -8.68 3.17 -14.93
N ASN A 59 -9.41 2.20 -15.49
CA ASN A 59 -10.23 1.26 -14.74
C ASN A 59 -9.46 0.09 -14.09
N TYR A 60 -8.19 -0.13 -14.45
CA TYR A 60 -7.37 -1.22 -13.91
C TYR A 60 -6.74 -0.91 -12.55
N HIS A 61 -6.72 0.37 -12.15
CA HIS A 61 -6.11 0.81 -10.89
C HIS A 61 -6.86 0.30 -9.67
N GLN A 62 -8.17 0.07 -9.78
CA GLN A 62 -8.98 -0.42 -8.67
C GLN A 62 -8.61 -1.85 -8.28
N GLN A 63 -8.55 -2.76 -9.24
CA GLN A 63 -8.21 -4.17 -8.97
C GLN A 63 -6.75 -4.27 -8.51
N TYR A 64 -5.84 -3.57 -9.18
CA TYR A 64 -4.43 -3.51 -8.83
C TYR A 64 -4.21 -2.96 -7.42
N GLY A 65 -4.72 -1.76 -7.14
CA GLY A 65 -4.53 -1.08 -5.86
C GLY A 65 -5.12 -1.89 -4.71
N THR A 66 -6.32 -2.44 -4.90
CA THR A 66 -6.97 -3.32 -3.92
C THR A 66 -6.15 -4.58 -3.66
N ALA A 67 -5.65 -5.26 -4.70
CA ALA A 67 -4.82 -6.45 -4.51
C ALA A 67 -3.53 -6.13 -3.73
N PHE A 68 -2.82 -5.07 -4.10
CA PHE A 68 -1.60 -4.67 -3.40
C PHE A 68 -1.86 -4.22 -1.96
N ALA A 69 -2.94 -3.47 -1.70
CA ALA A 69 -3.33 -3.09 -0.34
C ALA A 69 -3.61 -4.33 0.52
N LEU A 70 -4.42 -5.27 0.02
CA LEU A 70 -4.75 -6.51 0.75
C LEU A 70 -3.52 -7.37 1.03
N MET A 71 -2.62 -7.53 0.06
CA MET A 71 -1.37 -8.27 0.26
C MET A 71 -0.45 -7.57 1.28
N SER A 72 -0.38 -6.24 1.24
CA SER A 72 0.39 -5.45 2.23
C SER A 72 -0.17 -5.64 3.64
N LEU A 73 -1.50 -5.51 3.79
CA LEU A 73 -2.20 -5.70 5.05
C LEU A 73 -2.06 -7.12 5.58
N HIS A 74 -2.05 -8.12 4.70
CA HIS A 74 -1.80 -9.50 5.09
C HIS A 74 -0.41 -9.66 5.75
N GLN A 75 0.62 -9.01 5.20
CA GLN A 75 1.97 -9.02 5.79
C GLN A 75 2.07 -8.23 7.10
N CYS A 76 1.17 -7.28 7.33
CA CYS A 76 1.06 -6.56 8.60
C CYS A 76 0.40 -7.39 9.70
N ARG A 77 -0.28 -8.49 9.37
CA ARG A 77 -0.89 -9.39 10.36
C ARG A 77 0.22 -10.16 11.09
N ARG A 78 0.10 -10.22 12.42
CA ARG A 78 0.95 -11.04 13.28
C ARG A 78 0.58 -12.51 13.17
#